data_AF-A0A948NDQ1-F1
#
_entry.id   AF-A0A948NDQ1-F1
#
_cell.length_a   1.000
_cell.length_b   1.000
_cell.length_c   1.000
_cell.angle_alpha   90.00
_cell.angle_beta   90.00
_cell.angle_gamma   90.00
#
_symmetry.space_group_name_H-M   'P 1'
#
loop_
_entity.id
_entity.type
_entity.pdbx_description
1 polymer ?
#
loop_
_entity_poly.entity_id
_entity_poly.type
_entity_poly.pdbx_seq_one_letter_code
_entity_poly.pdbx_strand_id
1 'polypeptide(L)' 'MEPRIITTNDRGQLTLPKFMRDQIGTRHFKCYVVKGNFVLEPIQTRDEFLEECEAAYKDYKKNGGYSLDEIRKRHGL' A
#
# COMPACT_ATOMS: atom_id res chain seq x y z
N MET A 1 9.05 -12.12 14.59
CA MET A 1 9.64 -12.33 13.24
C MET A 1 10.88 -11.47 13.15
N GLU A 2 12.02 -11.99 12.68
CA GLU A 2 13.24 -11.20 12.61
C GLU A 2 13.17 -10.12 11.52
N PRO A 3 13.71 -8.90 11.77
CA PRO A 3 13.79 -7.85 10.77
C PRO A 3 14.57 -8.33 9.54
N ARG A 4 14.05 -8.06 8.34
CA ARG A 4 14.73 -8.35 7.07
C ARG A 4 14.76 -7.12 6.19
N ILE A 5 15.90 -6.90 5.56
CA ILE A 5 16.07 -5.85 4.55
C ILE A 5 15.64 -6.44 3.20
N ILE A 6 14.69 -5.77 2.55
CA ILE A 6 14.21 -6.11 1.20
C ILE A 6 14.43 -4.88 0.33
N THR A 7 15.09 -5.05 -0.80
CA THR A 7 15.37 -3.96 -1.73
C THR A 7 14.18 -3.73 -2.66
N THR A 8 13.84 -2.47 -2.92
CA THR A 8 12.90 -2.09 -3.98
C THR A 8 13.60 -2.06 -5.33
N ASN A 9 12.85 -2.27 -6.41
CA ASN A 9 13.34 -1.98 -7.76
C ASN A 9 13.23 -0.47 -8.07
N ASP A 10 13.68 -0.06 -9.25
CA ASP A 10 13.68 1.34 -9.72
C ASP A 10 12.27 1.96 -9.82
N ARG A 11 11.23 1.13 -9.79
CA ARG A 11 9.82 1.57 -9.77
C ARG A 11 9.23 1.61 -8.35
N GLY A 12 10.06 1.43 -7.32
CA GLY A 12 9.61 1.38 -5.93
C GLY A 12 8.84 0.10 -5.57
N GLN A 13 8.86 -0.92 -6.43
CA GLN A 13 8.17 -2.19 -6.16
C GLN A 13 9.05 -3.09 -5.31
N LEU A 14 8.46 -3.77 -4.33
CA LEU A 14 9.11 -4.80 -3.53
C LEU A 14 8.38 -6.13 -3.68
N THR A 15 9.13 -7.23 -3.57
CA THR A 15 8.55 -8.57 -3.54
C THR A 15 8.71 -9.15 -2.14
N LEU A 16 7.58 -9.39 -1.46
CA LEU A 16 7.59 -10.10 -0.17
C LEU A 16 8.15 -11.51 -0.35
N PRO A 17 9.04 -12.00 0.53
CA PRO A 17 9.53 -13.38 0.48
C PRO A 17 8.42 -14.42 0.45
N LYS A 18 8.63 -15.54 -0.27
CA LYS A 18 7.63 -16.59 -0.49
C LYS A 18 6.97 -17.06 0.81
N PHE A 19 7.77 -17.38 1.83
CA PHE A 19 7.25 -17.88 3.11
C PHE A 19 6.29 -16.90 3.80
N MET A 20 6.47 -15.57 3.64
CA MET A 20 5.53 -14.58 4.18
C MET A 20 4.23 -14.57 3.38
N ARG A 21 4.32 -14.63 2.04
CA ARG A 21 3.14 -14.65 1.18
C ARG A 21 2.28 -15.88 1.44
N ASP A 22 2.94 -17.03 1.63
CA ASP A 22 2.29 -18.30 1.94
C ASP A 22 1.57 -18.24 3.30
N GLN A 23 2.06 -17.44 4.26
CA GLN A 23 1.42 -17.22 5.57
C GLN A 23 0.26 -16.22 5.53
N ILE A 24 0.36 -15.17 4.73
CA ILE A 24 -0.61 -14.06 4.71
C ILE A 24 -1.92 -14.46 4.01
N GLY A 25 -1.85 -15.31 2.97
CA GLY A 25 -3.04 -15.88 2.34
C GLY A 25 -3.95 -14.92 1.57
N THR A 26 -3.55 -13.66 1.38
CA THR A 26 -4.30 -12.66 0.58
C THR A 26 -3.43 -11.99 -0.48
N ARG A 27 -4.08 -11.40 -1.48
CA ARG A 27 -3.46 -10.62 -2.56
C ARG A 27 -3.71 -9.11 -2.42
N HIS A 28 -4.56 -8.70 -1.49
CA HIS A 28 -4.97 -7.31 -1.32
C HIS A 28 -4.55 -6.80 0.06
N PHE A 29 -4.05 -5.57 0.09
CA PHE A 29 -3.50 -4.95 1.29
C PHE A 29 -3.95 -3.49 1.36
N LYS A 30 -4.24 -3.04 2.58
CA LYS A 30 -4.27 -1.61 2.90
C LYS A 30 -2.82 -1.15 3.09
N CYS A 31 -2.49 0.01 2.54
CA CYS A 31 -1.17 0.60 2.67
C CYS A 31 -1.28 1.98 3.29
N TYR A 32 -0.56 2.22 4.39
CA TYR A 32 -0.56 3.51 5.06
C TYR A 32 0.80 3.78 5.71
N VAL A 33 1.08 5.06 6.00
CA VAL A 33 2.35 5.49 6.58
C VAL A 33 2.20 5.73 8.07
N VAL A 34 2.99 5.03 8.89
CA VAL A 34 3.06 5.23 10.35
C VAL A 34 4.48 5.56 10.75
N LYS A 35 4.69 6.78 11.28
CA LYS A 35 6.01 7.24 11.75
C LYS A 35 7.12 7.06 10.70
N GLY A 36 6.82 7.36 9.44
CA GLY A 36 7.75 7.22 8.32
C GLY A 36 7.91 5.80 7.76
N ASN A 37 7.18 4.82 8.29
CA ASN A 37 7.19 3.44 7.79
C ASN A 37 5.93 3.14 6.98
N PHE A 38 6.08 2.45 5.85
CA PHE A 38 4.93 1.85 5.17
C PHE A 38 4.47 0.61 5.95
N VAL A 39 3.20 0.59 6.31
CA VAL A 39 2.52 -0.55 6.94
C VAL A 39 1.58 -1.15 5.93
N LEU A 40 1.69 -2.46 5.73
CA LEU A 40 0.81 -3.25 4.87
C LEU A 40 -0.07 -4.12 5.76
N GLU A 41 -1.37 -3.90 5.68
CA GLU A 41 -2.36 -4.65 6.44
C GLU A 41 -3.18 -5.53 5.48
N PRO A 42 -3.23 -6.86 5.67
CA PRO A 42 -3.93 -7.76 4.76
C PRO A 42 -5.43 -7.54 4.82
N ILE A 43 -6.07 -7.49 3.66
CA ILE A 43 -7.53 -7.51 3.53
C ILE A 43 -7.96 -8.97 3.41
N GLN A 44 -8.78 -9.45 4.35
CA GLN A 44 -9.13 -10.87 4.46
C GLN A 44 -10.52 -11.18 3.92
N THR A 45 -11.44 -10.22 3.95
CA THR A 45 -12.82 -10.43 3.51
C THR A 45 -13.17 -9.61 2.27
N ARG A 46 -14.21 -10.07 1.55
CA ARG A 46 -14.76 -9.31 0.42
C ARG A 46 -15.36 -7.99 0.88
N ASP A 47 -16.00 -7.97 2.05
CA ASP A 47 -16.67 -6.79 2.58
C ASP A 47 -15.64 -5.72 2.94
N GLU A 48 -14.55 -6.09 3.63
CA GLU A 48 -13.42 -5.19 3.89
C GLU A 48 -12.84 -4.61 2.60
N PHE A 49 -12.73 -5.42 1.53
CA PHE A 49 -12.23 -4.96 0.24
C PHE A 49 -13.17 -3.91 -0.38
N LEU A 50 -14.48 -4.16 -0.35
CA LEU A 50 -15.48 -3.25 -0.91
C LEU A 50 -15.53 -1.94 -0.13
N GLU A 51 -15.44 -1.99 1.20
CA GLU A 51 -15.38 -0.80 2.06
C GLU A 51 -14.16 0.06 1.74
N GLU A 52 -12.98 -0.54 1.56
CA GLU A 52 -11.77 0.20 1.16
C GLU A 52 -11.88 0.82 -0.22
N CYS A 53 -12.45 0.11 -1.20
CA CYS A 53 -12.71 0.67 -2.53
C CYS A 53 -13.67 1.87 -2.46
N GLU A 54 -14.74 1.77 -1.66
CA GLU A 54 -15.69 2.86 -1.49
C GLU A 54 -15.06 4.06 -0.77
N ALA A 55 -14.26 3.82 0.28
CA ALA A 55 -13.53 4.86 0.99
C ALA A 55 -12.54 5.58 0.06
N ALA A 56 -11.73 4.85 -0.70
CA ALA A 56 -10.79 5.40 -1.66
C ALA A 56 -11.49 6.23 -2.75
N TYR A 57 -12.66 5.77 -3.22
CA TYR A 57 -13.44 6.51 -4.21
C TYR A 57 -14.06 7.80 -3.65
N LYS A 58 -14.56 7.76 -2.40
CA LYS A 58 -15.04 8.96 -1.70
C LYS A 58 -13.93 9.97 -1.48
N ASP A 59 -12.73 9.51 -1.10
CA ASP A 59 -11.56 10.35 -0.94
C ASP A 59 -11.16 11.01 -2.26
N TYR A 60 -11.05 10.23 -3.33
CA TYR A 60 -10.79 10.75 -4.68
C TYR A 60 -11.81 11.80 -5.11
N LYS A 61 -13.11 11.56 -4.87
CA LYS A 61 -14.17 12.54 -5.19
C LYS A 61 -14.03 13.85 -4.42
N LYS A 62 -13.58 13.78 -3.16
CA LYS A 62 -13.48 14.93 -2.26
C LYS A 62 -12.19 15.72 -2.49
N ASN A 63 -11.07 15.02 -2.64
CA ASN A 63 -9.73 15.59 -2.61
C ASN A 63 -9.05 15.58 -4.00
N GLY A 64 -9.65 14.93 -4.99
CA GLY A 64 -9.01 14.61 -6.27
C GLY A 64 -8.05 13.43 -6.14
N GLY A 65 -7.48 13.01 -7.27
CA GLY A 65 -6.34 12.09 -7.30
C GLY A 65 -5.04 12.88 -7.41
N TYR A 66 -3.93 12.24 -7.04
CA TYR A 66 -2.62 12.80 -7.32
C TYR A 66 -2.04 12.15 -8.57
N SER A 67 -1.68 12.98 -9.54
CA SER A 67 -0.77 12.58 -10.61
C SER A 67 0.66 12.41 -10.08
N LEU A 68 1.46 11.64 -10.81
CA LEU A 68 2.87 11.38 -10.46
C LEU A 68 3.68 12.69 -10.39
N ASP A 69 3.32 13.67 -11.22
CA ASP A 69 3.96 15.00 -11.25
C ASP A 69 3.56 15.85 -10.03
N GLU A 70 2.32 15.75 -9.56
CA GLU A 70 1.88 16.42 -8.33
C GLU A 70 2.59 15.85 -7.10
N ILE A 71 2.80 14.54 -7.05
CA ILE A 71 3.56 13.88 -5.96
C ILE A 71 5.01 14.38 -5.95
N ARG A 72 5.66 14.41 -7.12
CA ARG A 72 7.04 14.92 -7.27
C ARG A 72 7.18 16.35 -6.79
N LYS A 73 6.29 17.23 -7.25
CA LYS A 73 6.29 18.65 -6.87
C LYS A 73 6.07 18.86 -5.36
N ARG A 74 5.19 18.06 -4.74
CA ARG A 74 4.82 18.24 -3.33
C ARG A 74 5.85 17.69 -2.35
N HIS A 75 6.59 16.66 -2.77
CA HIS A 75 7.56 15.96 -1.92
C HIS A 75 9.03 16.20 -2.32
N GLY A 76 9.29 17.01 -3.35
CA GLY A 76 10.65 17.33 -3.80
C GLY A 76 11.39 16.14 -4.40
N LEU A 77 10.65 15.25 -5.07
CA LEU A 77 11.17 14.05 -5.76
C LEU A 77 11.45 14.32 -7.24
#